data_AF-A0A4C1SE64-F1
#
_entry.id   AF-A0A4C1SE64-F1
#
_cell.length_a   1.000
_cell.length_b   1.000
_cell.length_c   1.000
_cell.angle_alpha   90.00
_cell.angle_beta   90.00
_cell.angle_gamma   90.00
#
_symmetry.space_group_name_H-M   'P 1'
#
loop_
_entity.id
_entity.type
_entity.pdbx_description
1 polymer ?
#
loop_
_entity_poly.entity_id
_entity_poly.type
_entity_poly.pdbx_seq_one_letter_code
_entity_poly.pdbx_strand_id
1 'polypeptide(L)'
;MWSSPLLGLVWDEPFVVGRISSGIEIRCLENNGIDKETLVQSIPELSKIKHLVRSAKEYFDEPELSKADTIRQIHMRYAKELFALKQFSAAMSEFEKAQANPYDVIRLFPNLLQDQNKTTANDSYDAAVPVASMLQLEDKDLENAILSLIEFLALARQKEVEESEKTLLKHDKISELIILYQTNGKHKKALELLKSQAYKEGSSLYGYERTIRYLQQLGSSHWPLIMEFSDWVLKANPEQGLRIFTEDFIEVENLQRPFVLDFLLTHHKTLVIPYLEHVVNVWKDENTLIHTILIKQYREKVENIMKDLSKENDSEKQICMKN
;
A
#
# COMPACT_ATOMS: atom_id res chain seq x y z
N MET A 1 22.44 44.87 25.12
CA MET A 1 22.98 43.50 24.93
C MET A 1 21.90 42.46 25.29
N TRP A 2 21.71 41.45 24.43
CA TRP A 2 20.73 40.36 24.61
C TRP A 2 21.11 39.40 25.74
N SER A 3 20.14 38.68 26.31
CA SER A 3 20.37 37.72 27.41
C SER A 3 21.04 36.42 26.95
N SER A 4 20.98 36.11 25.66
CA SER A 4 21.52 34.91 25.03
C SER A 4 21.84 35.19 23.55
N PRO A 5 22.67 34.35 22.90
CA PRO A 5 22.93 34.48 21.47
C PRO A 5 21.62 34.41 20.67
N LEU A 6 21.49 35.33 19.71
CA LEU A 6 20.31 35.43 18.87
C LEU A 6 20.27 34.29 17.85
N LEU A 7 19.12 33.63 17.74
CA LEU A 7 18.80 32.67 16.69
C LEU A 7 18.09 33.32 15.51
N GLY A 8 17.55 34.54 15.70
CA GLY A 8 16.89 35.31 14.65
C GLY A 8 16.56 36.71 15.15
N LEU A 9 16.53 37.68 14.22
CA LEU A 9 16.30 39.09 14.51
C LEU A 9 15.33 39.66 13.47
N VAL A 10 14.26 40.31 13.94
CA VAL A 10 13.33 41.07 13.09
C VAL A 10 13.30 42.51 13.58
N TRP A 11 13.42 43.44 12.64
CA TRP A 11 13.45 44.88 12.91
C TRP A 11 12.14 45.52 12.45
N ASP A 12 11.50 46.29 13.31
CA ASP A 12 10.32 47.10 12.99
C ASP A 12 10.30 48.36 13.88
N GLU A 13 10.77 49.50 13.37
CA GLU A 13 10.98 50.72 14.18
C GLU A 13 9.72 51.12 14.95
N PRO A 14 9.81 51.45 16.26
CA PRO A 14 11.03 51.62 17.08
C PRO A 14 11.49 50.35 17.81
N PHE A 15 10.98 49.17 17.46
CA PHE A 15 11.19 47.91 18.17
C PHE A 15 12.06 46.91 17.39
N VAL A 16 12.76 46.06 18.13
CA VAL A 16 13.53 44.95 17.59
C VAL A 16 13.16 43.69 18.36
N VAL A 17 12.78 42.66 17.60
CA VAL A 17 12.36 41.37 18.13
C VAL A 17 13.50 40.38 17.92
N GLY A 18 14.09 39.93 19.02
CA GLY A 18 15.16 38.94 19.04
C GLY A 18 14.66 37.59 19.52
N ARG A 19 14.84 36.54 18.72
CA ARG A 19 14.62 35.16 19.14
C ARG A 19 15.88 34.65 19.83
N ILE A 20 15.74 34.20 21.06
CA ILE A 20 16.79 33.54 21.84
C ILE A 20 16.44 32.07 22.05
N SER A 21 17.37 31.28 22.59
CA SER A 21 17.17 29.85 22.84
C SER A 21 16.05 29.55 23.84
N SER A 22 15.75 30.48 24.74
CA SER A 22 14.76 30.34 25.82
C SER A 22 13.47 31.14 25.62
N GLY A 23 13.25 31.77 24.46
CA GLY A 23 12.06 32.59 24.22
C GLY A 23 12.24 33.70 23.17
N ILE A 24 11.35 34.69 23.19
CA ILE A 24 11.43 35.89 22.35
C ILE A 24 11.56 37.12 23.25
N GLU A 25 12.54 37.97 22.95
CA GLU A 25 12.75 39.27 23.61
C GLU A 25 12.39 40.40 22.63
N ILE A 26 11.60 41.36 23.09
CA ILE A 26 11.27 42.58 22.35
C ILE A 26 11.99 43.75 23.04
N ARG A 27 12.81 44.47 22.28
CA ARG A 27 13.57 45.64 22.76
C ARG A 27 13.18 46.89 21.99
N CYS A 28 13.13 48.04 22.65
CA CYS A 28 12.97 49.34 22.00
C CYS A 28 14.35 49.89 21.61
N LEU A 29 14.49 50.63 20.51
CA LEU A 29 15.68 51.43 20.24
C LEU A 29 15.38 52.88 20.59
N GLU A 30 16.06 53.39 21.62
CA GLU A 30 16.24 54.83 21.78
C GLU A 30 17.59 55.24 21.18
N ASN A 31 17.69 56.51 20.78
CA ASN A 31 18.65 57.11 19.83
C ASN A 31 20.17 56.86 20.02
N ASN A 32 20.61 55.99 20.94
CA ASN A 32 22.01 55.65 21.16
C ASN A 32 22.35 54.13 21.24
N GLY A 33 21.43 53.24 20.87
CA GLY A 33 21.72 51.81 20.69
C GLY A 33 20.97 50.85 21.63
N ILE A 34 21.23 49.56 21.49
CA ILE A 34 20.49 48.48 22.22
C ILE A 34 21.14 48.23 23.59
N ASP A 35 20.77 49.04 24.57
CA ASP A 35 21.15 48.83 25.96
C ASP A 35 20.42 47.64 26.61
N LYS A 36 20.85 47.26 27.84
CA LYS A 36 20.15 46.20 28.59
C LYS A 36 18.79 46.68 29.10
N GLU A 37 18.64 47.99 29.30
CA GLU A 37 17.46 48.65 29.89
C GLU A 37 16.30 48.82 28.90
N THR A 38 16.52 48.58 27.61
CA THR A 38 15.50 48.69 26.56
C THR A 38 14.64 47.44 26.38
N LEU A 39 14.75 46.45 27.27
CA LEU A 39 13.90 45.26 27.25
C LEU A 39 12.46 45.62 27.62
N VAL A 40 11.56 45.58 26.63
CA VAL A 40 10.15 45.89 26.81
C VAL A 40 9.40 44.67 27.33
N GLN A 41 9.66 43.50 26.74
CA GLN A 41 8.96 42.27 27.10
C GLN A 41 9.78 41.03 26.77
N SER A 42 9.73 40.04 27.66
CA SER A 42 10.17 38.67 27.40
C SER A 42 8.95 37.75 27.44
N ILE A 43 8.77 36.94 26.40
CA ILE A 43 7.70 35.94 26.35
C ILE A 43 8.33 34.56 26.53
N PRO A 44 8.20 33.95 27.71
CA PRO A 44 8.78 32.65 28.01
C PRO A 44 7.94 31.46 27.47
N GLU A 45 6.66 31.68 27.15
CA GLU A 45 5.70 30.59 26.90
C GLU A 45 5.38 30.38 25.41
N LEU A 46 5.57 29.13 24.96
CA LEU A 46 5.30 28.67 23.59
C LEU A 46 3.83 28.82 23.15
N SER A 47 2.89 29.04 24.06
CA SER A 47 1.45 29.16 23.77
C SER A 47 1.11 30.30 22.79
N LYS A 48 1.92 31.36 22.74
CA LYS A 48 1.78 32.46 21.77
C LYS A 48 2.41 32.18 20.40
N ILE A 49 3.17 31.10 20.24
CA ILE A 49 3.78 30.69 18.96
C ILE A 49 2.72 30.29 17.93
N LYS A 50 1.51 29.93 18.36
CA LYS A 50 0.37 29.67 17.46
C LYS A 50 0.08 30.86 16.51
N HIS A 51 0.24 32.09 16.99
CA HIS A 51 0.09 33.29 16.16
C HIS A 51 1.31 33.52 15.25
N LEU A 52 2.51 33.16 15.72
CA LEU A 52 3.75 33.25 14.96
C LEU A 52 3.81 32.23 13.80
N VAL A 53 3.23 31.03 13.97
CA VAL A 53 3.10 30.03 12.88
C VAL A 53 2.25 30.56 11.73
N ARG A 54 1.24 31.37 12.04
CA ARG A 54 0.36 31.97 11.04
C ARG A 54 1.05 33.09 10.26
N SER A 55 1.86 33.92 10.93
CA SER A 55 2.62 35.00 10.28
C SER A 55 3.91 34.50 9.59
N ALA A 56 4.56 33.47 10.11
CA ALA A 56 5.74 32.85 9.49
C ALA A 56 5.42 32.20 8.13
N LYS A 57 4.16 31.83 7.92
CA LYS A 57 3.66 31.27 6.65
C LYS A 57 3.60 32.32 5.52
N GLU A 58 3.65 33.62 5.85
CA GLU A 58 3.48 34.71 4.89
C GLU A 58 4.77 35.47 4.53
N TYR A 59 5.89 35.32 5.27
CA TYR A 59 6.99 36.31 5.17
C TYR A 59 8.44 35.81 5.08
N PHE A 60 8.71 34.50 5.08
CA PHE A 60 10.10 34.05 4.89
C PHE A 60 10.38 33.79 3.43
N ASP A 61 11.48 34.35 2.93
CA ASP A 61 12.10 34.09 1.62
C ASP A 61 13.42 33.30 1.80
N GLU A 62 13.40 32.34 2.73
CA GLU A 62 14.46 31.33 2.91
C GLU A 62 14.43 30.25 1.80
N PRO A 63 15.56 29.57 1.52
CA PRO A 63 15.59 28.41 0.62
C PRO A 63 14.54 27.38 1.08
N GLU A 64 13.71 26.90 0.15
CA GLU A 64 12.53 26.07 0.44
C GLU A 64 12.81 24.87 1.36
N LEU A 65 14.03 24.33 1.30
CA LEU A 65 14.51 23.23 2.15
C LEU A 65 14.52 23.60 3.66
N SER A 66 15.01 24.80 4.02
CA SER A 66 15.09 25.28 5.41
C SER A 66 13.70 25.54 6.00
N LYS A 67 12.79 26.07 5.18
CA LYS A 67 11.41 26.31 5.56
C LYS A 67 10.68 25.00 5.84
N ALA A 68 10.80 24.02 4.94
CA ALA A 68 10.15 22.72 5.09
C ALA A 68 10.63 22.01 6.36
N ASP A 69 11.94 22.03 6.64
CA ASP A 69 12.51 21.44 7.85
C ASP A 69 12.06 22.17 9.12
N THR A 70 11.97 23.49 9.08
CA THR A 70 11.47 24.30 10.21
C THR A 70 10.00 23.99 10.48
N ILE A 71 9.17 23.93 9.43
CA ILE A 71 7.75 23.57 9.53
C ILE A 71 7.59 22.16 10.11
N ARG A 72 8.39 21.20 9.62
CA ARG A 72 8.41 19.83 10.14
C ARG A 72 8.76 19.78 11.62
N GLN A 73 9.79 20.50 12.06
CA GLN A 73 10.17 20.57 13.48
C GLN A 73 9.07 21.18 14.36
N ILE A 74 8.36 22.19 13.86
CA ILE A 74 7.24 22.81 14.59
C ILE A 74 6.11 21.80 14.78
N HIS A 75 5.68 21.12 13.71
CA HIS A 75 4.64 20.10 13.79
C HIS A 75 5.07 18.93 14.70
N MET A 76 6.33 18.51 14.64
CA MET A 76 6.89 17.47 15.50
C MET A 76 6.84 17.84 16.99
N ARG A 77 7.22 19.08 17.35
CA ARG A 77 7.15 19.55 18.74
C ARG A 77 5.70 19.64 19.22
N TYR A 78 4.82 20.22 18.39
CA TYR A 78 3.41 20.35 18.72
C TYR A 78 2.71 18.99 18.89
N ALA A 79 3.03 18.01 18.03
CA ALA A 79 2.53 16.64 18.16
C ALA A 79 2.95 15.98 19.48
N LYS A 80 4.21 16.17 19.91
CA LYS A 80 4.70 15.68 21.21
C LYS A 80 3.99 16.34 22.40
N GLU A 81 3.70 17.63 22.32
CA GLU A 81 2.91 18.34 23.34
C GLU A 81 1.47 17.79 23.42
N LEU A 82 0.80 17.62 22.28
CA LEU A 82 -0.55 17.03 22.21
C LEU A 82 -0.57 15.60 22.77
N PHE A 83 0.47 14.82 22.49
CA PHE A 83 0.64 13.47 23.03
C PHE A 83 0.75 13.48 24.56
N ALA A 84 1.53 14.41 25.12
CA ALA A 84 1.65 14.59 26.57
C ALA A 84 0.31 15.03 27.22
N LEU A 85 -0.53 15.77 26.48
CA LEU A 85 -1.88 16.16 26.88
C LEU A 85 -2.93 15.06 26.71
N LYS A 86 -2.52 13.81 26.41
CA LYS A 86 -3.40 12.66 26.14
C LYS A 86 -4.33 12.84 24.94
N GLN A 87 -4.05 13.78 24.06
CA GLN A 87 -4.80 14.02 22.82
C GLN A 87 -4.19 13.21 21.66
N PHE A 88 -4.28 11.88 21.74
CA PHE A 88 -3.56 10.97 20.84
C PHE A 88 -3.96 11.11 19.36
N SER A 89 -5.25 11.19 19.04
CA SER A 89 -5.71 11.35 17.66
C SER A 89 -5.22 12.66 17.02
N ALA A 90 -5.30 13.76 17.76
CA ALA A 90 -4.80 15.06 17.31
C ALA A 90 -3.27 15.05 17.15
N ALA A 91 -2.55 14.42 18.09
CA ALA A 91 -1.11 14.24 18.00
C ALA A 91 -0.72 13.44 16.74
N MET A 92 -1.41 12.34 16.44
CA MET A 92 -1.16 11.52 15.23
C MET A 92 -1.39 12.29 13.93
N SER A 93 -2.43 13.14 13.87
CA SER A 93 -2.65 14.02 12.70
C SER A 93 -1.52 15.03 12.51
N GLU A 94 -0.95 15.56 13.60
CA GLU A 94 0.20 16.46 13.52
C GLU A 94 1.51 15.73 13.16
N PHE A 95 1.70 14.49 13.64
CA PHE A 95 2.81 13.63 13.19
C PHE A 95 2.72 13.32 11.70
N GLU A 96 1.51 13.13 11.16
CA GLU A 96 1.29 12.92 9.74
C GLU A 96 1.67 14.16 8.92
N LYS A 97 1.27 15.36 9.35
CA LYS A 97 1.64 16.64 8.71
C LYS A 97 3.16 16.86 8.72
N ALA A 98 3.82 16.45 9.79
CA ALA A 98 5.27 16.51 9.92
C ALA A 98 6.02 15.49 9.05
N GLN A 99 5.31 14.55 8.38
CA GLN A 99 5.92 13.37 7.75
C GLN A 99 6.89 12.68 8.72
N ALA A 100 6.45 12.51 9.96
CA ALA A 100 7.25 11.87 11.00
C ALA A 100 7.58 10.42 10.58
N ASN A 101 8.81 9.98 10.89
CA ASN A 101 9.16 8.59 10.70
C ASN A 101 8.32 7.73 11.67
N PRO A 102 7.58 6.71 11.18
CA PRO A 102 6.77 5.84 12.04
C PRO A 102 7.54 5.25 13.23
N TYR A 103 8.83 4.94 13.06
CA TYR A 103 9.68 4.44 14.14
C TYR A 103 9.85 5.43 15.30
N ASP A 104 9.96 6.73 14.99
CA ASP A 104 10.09 7.78 16.02
C ASP A 104 8.81 7.93 16.84
N VAL A 105 7.64 7.73 16.20
CA VAL A 105 6.33 7.78 16.85
C VAL A 105 6.11 6.55 17.72
N ILE A 106 6.48 5.35 17.23
CA ILE A 106 6.36 4.09 17.99
C ILE A 106 7.19 4.15 19.29
N ARG A 107 8.36 4.80 19.27
CA ARG A 107 9.21 4.98 20.46
C ARG A 107 8.56 5.79 21.58
N LEU A 108 7.52 6.57 21.29
CA LEU A 108 6.77 7.32 22.31
C LEU A 108 5.89 6.41 23.19
N PHE A 109 5.69 5.14 22.79
CA PHE A 109 4.83 4.19 23.49
C PHE A 109 5.64 3.25 24.40
N PRO A 110 5.41 3.28 25.73
CA PRO A 110 6.04 2.33 26.65
C PRO A 110 5.64 0.89 26.32
N ASN A 111 6.58 -0.05 26.49
CA ASN A 111 6.36 -1.51 26.36
C ASN A 111 5.96 -2.05 24.97
N LEU A 112 5.89 -1.23 23.92
CA LEU A 112 5.59 -1.72 22.56
C LEU A 112 6.79 -2.41 21.89
N LEU A 113 8.01 -2.01 22.27
CA LEU A 113 9.26 -2.57 21.78
C LEU A 113 9.91 -3.36 22.91
N GLN A 114 10.12 -4.66 22.70
CA GLN A 114 10.75 -5.57 23.68
C GLN A 114 12.23 -5.23 23.98
N ASP A 115 12.84 -4.34 23.18
CA ASP A 115 14.29 -4.08 23.17
C ASP A 115 14.65 -2.66 23.65
N GLN A 116 13.86 -2.08 24.56
CA GLN A 116 14.17 -0.78 25.20
C GLN A 116 15.51 -0.78 25.99
N ASN A 117 16.16 -1.94 26.16
CA ASN A 117 17.43 -2.09 26.86
C ASN A 117 18.68 -2.11 25.96
N LYS A 118 18.55 -2.01 24.63
CA LYS A 118 19.70 -1.81 23.74
C LYS A 118 19.68 -0.40 23.16
N THR A 119 20.26 0.51 23.92
CA THR A 119 20.86 1.73 23.41
C THR A 119 21.96 1.36 22.42
N THR A 120 21.63 1.16 21.14
CA THR A 120 22.62 1.31 20.06
C THR A 120 22.80 2.80 19.85
N ALA A 121 23.83 3.33 20.51
CA ALA A 121 24.19 4.73 20.65
C ALA A 121 24.68 5.43 19.37
N ASN A 122 24.29 5.00 18.16
CA ASN A 122 24.96 5.46 16.93
C ASN A 122 24.12 6.14 15.85
N ASP A 123 22.79 6.22 15.96
CA ASP A 123 21.99 7.00 15.00
C ASP A 123 21.18 8.08 15.75
N SER A 124 21.89 9.08 16.27
CA SER A 124 21.28 10.26 16.90
C SER A 124 21.20 11.42 15.92
N TYR A 125 19.98 11.74 15.48
CA TYR A 125 19.57 13.14 15.47
C TYR A 125 18.93 13.39 16.83
N ASP A 126 19.55 14.29 17.60
CA ASP A 126 19.02 14.92 18.81
C ASP A 126 19.12 14.12 20.14
N ALA A 127 20.36 13.97 20.61
CA ALA A 127 20.70 13.59 21.98
C ALA A 127 20.43 14.75 22.97
N ALA A 128 19.16 15.05 23.25
CA ALA A 128 18.77 15.96 24.33
C ALA A 128 17.34 15.76 24.85
N VAL A 129 16.72 14.60 24.65
CA VAL A 129 15.45 14.29 25.34
C VAL A 129 15.78 13.43 26.57
N PRO A 130 15.66 13.98 27.79
CA PRO A 130 15.73 13.16 28.99
C PRO A 130 14.62 12.12 28.90
N VAL A 131 14.98 10.84 29.00
CA VAL A 131 14.09 9.67 29.10
C VAL A 131 13.31 9.66 30.44
N ALA A 132 13.18 10.82 31.09
CA ALA A 132 12.55 10.98 32.39
C ALA A 132 11.14 11.54 32.23
N SER A 133 10.15 10.74 32.65
CA SER A 133 8.70 11.02 32.67
C SER A 133 7.94 10.65 31.39
N MET A 134 8.16 9.44 30.87
CA MET A 134 7.17 8.82 29.98
C MET A 134 5.91 8.56 30.82
N LEU A 135 4.80 9.20 30.45
CA LEU A 135 3.51 9.06 31.12
C LEU A 135 3.25 7.58 31.42
N GLN A 136 3.04 7.25 32.69
CA GLN A 136 2.36 6.00 33.05
C GLN A 136 0.94 6.14 32.53
N LEU A 137 0.73 5.78 31.27
CA LEU A 137 -0.58 5.76 30.64
C LEU A 137 -1.42 4.73 31.41
N GLU A 138 -2.51 5.17 32.01
CA GLU A 138 -3.51 4.28 32.60
C GLU A 138 -4.07 3.36 31.49
N ASP A 139 -4.51 2.15 31.84
CA ASP A 139 -4.89 1.11 30.87
C ASP A 139 -5.83 1.61 29.76
N LYS A 140 -6.78 2.50 30.11
CA LYS A 140 -7.73 3.10 29.16
C LYS A 140 -7.11 4.15 28.23
N ASP A 141 -6.18 4.95 28.73
CA ASP A 141 -5.47 5.94 27.91
C ASP A 141 -4.47 5.25 26.99
N LEU A 142 -3.84 4.17 27.46
CA LEU A 142 -2.97 3.33 26.67
C LEU A 142 -3.72 2.67 25.50
N GLU A 143 -4.93 2.13 25.74
CA GLU A 143 -5.76 1.55 24.68
C GLU A 143 -6.12 2.59 23.60
N ASN A 144 -6.58 3.78 24.01
CA ASN A 144 -6.88 4.88 23.07
C ASN A 144 -5.64 5.34 22.30
N ALA A 145 -4.49 5.38 22.96
CA ALA A 145 -3.23 5.74 22.33
C ALA A 145 -2.81 4.68 21.29
N ILE A 146 -2.93 3.40 21.63
CA ILE A 146 -2.61 2.27 20.73
C ILE A 146 -3.56 2.26 19.54
N LEU A 147 -4.86 2.49 19.73
CA LEU A 147 -5.82 2.59 18.62
C LEU A 147 -5.46 3.73 17.67
N SER A 148 -5.11 4.90 18.21
CA SER A 148 -4.65 6.04 17.40
C SER A 148 -3.35 5.73 16.65
N LEU A 149 -2.43 4.98 17.28
CA LEU A 149 -1.19 4.54 16.65
C LEU A 149 -1.45 3.54 15.50
N ILE A 150 -2.36 2.59 15.69
CA ILE A 150 -2.76 1.63 14.65
C ILE A 150 -3.31 2.38 13.42
N GLU A 151 -4.17 3.37 13.65
CA GLU A 151 -4.71 4.21 12.57
C GLU A 151 -3.60 4.98 11.84
N PHE A 152 -2.71 5.64 12.57
CA PHE A 152 -1.57 6.36 12.00
C PHE A 152 -0.66 5.45 11.17
N LEU A 153 -0.29 4.28 11.70
CA LEU A 153 0.57 3.32 11.01
C LEU A 153 -0.12 2.71 9.78
N ALA A 154 -1.42 2.47 9.84
CA ALA A 154 -2.19 1.99 8.69
C ALA A 154 -2.18 3.02 7.54
N LEU A 155 -2.36 4.30 7.87
CA LEU A 155 -2.27 5.41 6.90
C LEU A 155 -0.85 5.58 6.35
N ALA A 156 0.16 5.52 7.21
CA ALA A 156 1.57 5.60 6.79
C ALA A 156 1.92 4.47 5.81
N ARG A 157 1.52 3.23 6.13
CA ARG A 157 1.69 2.07 5.23
C ARG A 157 0.99 2.31 3.90
N GLN A 158 -0.24 2.84 3.89
CA GLN A 158 -0.96 3.10 2.64
C GLN A 158 -0.22 4.12 1.77
N LYS A 159 0.27 5.22 2.35
CA LYS A 159 1.02 6.25 1.61
C LYS A 159 2.32 5.72 1.04
N GLU A 160 3.09 4.96 1.81
CA GLU A 160 4.35 4.38 1.35
C GLU A 160 4.15 3.46 0.14
N VAL A 161 3.03 2.74 0.10
CA VAL A 161 2.67 1.86 -1.00
C VAL A 161 2.31 2.65 -2.27
N GLU A 162 1.61 3.76 -2.12
CA GLU A 162 1.29 4.66 -3.24
C GLU A 162 2.54 5.37 -3.79
N GLU A 163 3.48 5.73 -2.91
CA GLU A 163 4.76 6.33 -3.32
C GLU A 163 5.68 5.30 -4.00
N SER A 164 5.74 4.09 -3.46
CA SER A 164 6.43 2.94 -4.07
C SER A 164 5.85 2.60 -5.44
N GLU A 165 4.52 2.63 -5.59
CA GLU A 165 3.84 2.43 -6.87
C GLU A 165 4.26 3.49 -7.90
N LYS A 166 4.29 4.77 -7.52
CA LYS A 166 4.73 5.86 -8.40
C LYS A 166 6.20 5.74 -8.80
N THR A 167 7.08 5.39 -7.87
CA THR A 167 8.51 5.26 -8.16
C THR A 167 8.79 4.06 -9.07
N LEU A 168 8.13 2.92 -8.82
CA LEU A 168 8.27 1.72 -9.65
C LEU A 168 7.75 1.95 -11.08
N LEU A 169 6.62 2.66 -11.23
CA LEU A 169 6.10 3.04 -12.55
C LEU A 169 7.06 3.96 -13.30
N LYS A 170 7.69 4.94 -12.63
CA LYS A 170 8.67 5.85 -13.25
C LYS A 170 9.91 5.12 -13.79
N HIS A 171 10.30 4.03 -13.14
CA HIS A 171 11.47 3.22 -13.52
C HIS A 171 11.13 2.03 -14.42
N ASP A 172 9.87 1.90 -14.86
CA ASP A 172 9.38 0.78 -15.69
C ASP A 172 9.65 -0.61 -15.07
N LYS A 173 9.70 -0.67 -13.74
CA LYS A 173 9.96 -1.90 -12.96
C LYS A 173 8.66 -2.64 -12.66
N ILE A 174 8.07 -3.19 -13.72
CA ILE A 174 6.73 -3.81 -13.69
C ILE A 174 6.73 -5.10 -12.87
N SER A 175 7.80 -5.90 -12.93
CA SER A 175 7.91 -7.16 -12.18
C SER A 175 7.88 -6.95 -10.67
N GLU A 176 8.59 -5.93 -10.19
CA GLU A 176 8.64 -5.51 -8.79
C GLU A 176 7.30 -4.92 -8.34
N LEU A 177 6.63 -4.17 -9.22
CA LEU A 177 5.30 -3.63 -8.94
C LEU A 177 4.25 -4.72 -8.75
N ILE A 178 4.33 -5.81 -9.53
CA ILE A 178 3.46 -6.99 -9.34
C ILE A 178 3.69 -7.62 -7.97
N ILE A 179 4.95 -7.75 -7.54
CA ILE A 179 5.29 -8.29 -6.21
C ILE A 179 4.73 -7.39 -5.11
N LEU A 180 4.89 -6.06 -5.24
CA LEU A 180 4.33 -5.09 -4.30
C LEU A 180 2.80 -5.22 -4.18
N TYR A 181 2.09 -5.39 -5.29
CA TYR A 181 0.65 -5.60 -5.23
C TYR A 181 0.28 -6.95 -4.61
N GLN A 182 1.09 -8.00 -4.84
CA GLN A 182 0.89 -9.32 -4.23
C GLN A 182 1.05 -9.28 -2.71
N THR A 183 2.13 -8.66 -2.21
CA THR A 183 2.38 -8.53 -0.75
C THR A 183 1.31 -7.69 -0.06
N ASN A 184 0.65 -6.81 -0.80
CA ASN A 184 -0.31 -5.85 -0.26
C ASN A 184 -1.77 -6.26 -0.48
N GLY A 185 -2.02 -7.46 -1.03
CA GLY A 185 -3.36 -7.97 -1.32
C GLY A 185 -4.10 -7.23 -2.43
N LYS A 186 -3.43 -6.37 -3.21
CA LYS A 186 -4.02 -5.61 -4.33
C LYS A 186 -4.03 -6.45 -5.61
N HIS A 187 -4.56 -7.69 -5.55
CA HIS A 187 -4.46 -8.65 -6.64
C HIS A 187 -5.15 -8.20 -7.94
N LYS A 188 -6.27 -7.48 -7.84
CA LYS A 188 -6.99 -6.95 -9.02
C LYS A 188 -6.11 -6.02 -9.86
N LYS A 189 -5.44 -5.05 -9.21
CA LYS A 189 -4.53 -4.11 -9.90
C LYS A 189 -3.34 -4.84 -10.52
N ALA A 190 -2.80 -5.84 -9.82
CA ALA A 190 -1.71 -6.67 -10.34
C ALA A 190 -2.11 -7.41 -11.64
N LEU A 191 -3.30 -7.99 -11.64
CA LEU A 191 -3.83 -8.73 -12.79
C LEU A 191 -4.21 -7.82 -13.96
N GLU A 192 -4.77 -6.64 -13.71
CA GLU A 192 -5.01 -5.62 -14.74
C GLU A 192 -3.71 -5.18 -15.41
N LEU A 193 -2.67 -4.96 -14.60
CA LEU A 193 -1.36 -4.59 -15.09
C LEU A 193 -0.71 -5.73 -15.89
N LEU A 194 -0.78 -6.98 -15.42
CA LEU A 194 -0.36 -8.17 -16.16
C LEU A 194 -1.09 -8.31 -17.51
N LYS A 195 -2.41 -8.09 -17.52
CA LYS A 195 -3.23 -8.10 -18.73
C LYS A 195 -2.78 -7.04 -19.74
N SER A 196 -2.48 -5.82 -19.29
CA SER A 196 -1.98 -4.76 -20.17
C SER A 196 -0.61 -5.08 -20.76
N GLN A 197 0.23 -5.78 -19.99
CA GLN A 197 1.61 -6.09 -20.37
C GLN A 197 1.70 -7.31 -21.28
N ALA A 198 0.73 -8.22 -21.23
CA ALA A 198 0.68 -9.42 -22.06
C ALA A 198 0.70 -9.12 -23.57
N TYR A 199 0.21 -7.94 -24.00
CA TYR A 199 0.19 -7.51 -25.40
C TYR A 199 1.47 -6.80 -25.87
N LYS A 200 2.40 -6.46 -24.96
CA LYS A 200 3.64 -5.76 -25.32
C LYS A 200 4.74 -6.76 -25.68
N GLU A 201 4.88 -7.01 -26.98
CA GLU A 201 5.97 -7.79 -27.56
C GLU A 201 7.33 -7.16 -27.20
N GLY A 202 8.20 -7.93 -26.54
CA GLY A 202 9.54 -7.49 -26.11
C GLY A 202 9.69 -7.20 -24.61
N SER A 203 8.62 -7.27 -23.82
CA SER A 203 8.75 -7.21 -22.36
C SER A 203 9.09 -8.58 -21.77
N SER A 204 9.85 -8.60 -20.66
CA SER A 204 10.09 -9.80 -19.84
C SER A 204 8.81 -10.49 -19.33
N LEU A 205 7.67 -9.82 -19.45
CA LEU A 205 6.34 -10.27 -19.02
C LEU A 205 5.42 -10.56 -20.21
N TYR A 206 5.96 -10.66 -21.42
CA TYR A 206 5.17 -10.98 -22.62
C TYR A 206 4.55 -12.38 -22.51
N GLY A 207 3.28 -12.48 -22.91
CA GLY A 207 2.51 -13.71 -22.87
C GLY A 207 1.68 -13.92 -21.60
N TYR A 208 1.05 -15.09 -21.53
CA TYR A 208 0.06 -15.41 -20.49
C TYR A 208 0.64 -16.21 -19.31
N GLU A 209 1.85 -16.76 -19.45
CA GLU A 209 2.48 -17.65 -18.46
C GLU A 209 2.58 -17.01 -17.08
N ARG A 210 2.96 -15.73 -17.01
CA ARG A 210 3.09 -15.01 -15.74
C ARG A 210 1.73 -14.79 -15.08
N THR A 211 0.70 -14.51 -15.87
CA THR A 211 -0.67 -14.37 -15.38
C THR A 211 -1.22 -15.70 -14.89
N ILE A 212 -0.97 -16.79 -15.63
CA ILE A 212 -1.35 -18.15 -15.23
C ILE A 212 -0.70 -18.49 -13.89
N ARG A 213 0.62 -18.31 -13.77
CA ARG A 213 1.35 -18.55 -12.53
C ARG A 213 0.85 -17.70 -11.37
N TYR A 214 0.51 -16.45 -11.63
CA TYR A 214 -0.06 -15.57 -10.62
C TYR A 214 -1.44 -16.08 -10.17
N LEU A 215 -2.32 -16.43 -11.11
CA LEU A 215 -3.65 -16.98 -10.82
C LEU A 215 -3.60 -18.33 -10.09
N GLN A 216 -2.62 -19.18 -10.39
CA GLN A 216 -2.40 -20.45 -9.69
C GLN A 216 -1.99 -20.23 -8.22
N GLN A 217 -1.20 -19.19 -7.95
CA GLN A 217 -0.84 -18.79 -6.58
C GLN A 217 -2.00 -18.10 -5.84
N LEU A 218 -3.02 -17.61 -6.57
CA LEU A 218 -4.22 -17.09 -5.96
C LEU A 218 -5.05 -18.27 -5.45
N GLY A 219 -5.11 -18.42 -4.14
CA GLY A 219 -5.97 -19.43 -3.50
C GLY A 219 -7.48 -19.15 -3.68
N SER A 220 -8.29 -20.07 -3.16
CA SER A 220 -9.76 -20.04 -3.24
C SER A 220 -10.42 -18.76 -2.69
N SER A 221 -9.74 -18.03 -1.78
CA SER A 221 -10.20 -16.75 -1.25
C SER A 221 -10.44 -15.69 -2.32
N HIS A 222 -9.76 -15.79 -3.46
CA HIS A 222 -9.86 -14.83 -4.57
C HIS A 222 -10.55 -15.43 -5.81
N TRP A 223 -11.39 -16.45 -5.62
CA TRP A 223 -12.13 -17.12 -6.69
C TRP A 223 -12.81 -16.19 -7.72
N PRO A 224 -13.51 -15.10 -7.32
CA PRO A 224 -14.13 -14.20 -8.29
C PRO A 224 -13.12 -13.55 -9.26
N LEU A 225 -11.92 -13.21 -8.77
CA LEU A 225 -10.84 -12.68 -9.59
C LEU A 225 -10.28 -13.77 -10.51
N ILE A 226 -10.08 -14.99 -10.00
CA ILE A 226 -9.63 -16.12 -10.82
C ILE A 226 -10.59 -16.35 -11.98
N MET A 227 -11.91 -16.35 -11.72
CA MET A 227 -12.93 -16.51 -12.73
C MET A 227 -12.87 -15.40 -13.81
N GLU A 228 -12.85 -14.14 -13.40
CA GLU A 228 -12.83 -12.98 -14.31
C GLU A 228 -11.60 -13.00 -15.22
N PHE A 229 -10.42 -13.23 -14.66
CA PHE A 229 -9.16 -13.18 -15.41
C PHE A 229 -8.87 -14.48 -16.17
N SER A 230 -9.33 -15.64 -15.67
CA SER A 230 -9.19 -16.92 -16.40
C SER A 230 -10.06 -16.94 -17.65
N ASP A 231 -11.27 -16.35 -17.65
CA ASP A 231 -12.11 -16.27 -18.86
C ASP A 231 -11.37 -15.55 -20.00
N TRP A 232 -10.64 -14.48 -19.67
CA TRP A 232 -9.80 -13.78 -20.65
C TRP A 232 -8.65 -14.65 -21.16
N VAL A 233 -7.93 -15.35 -20.28
CA VAL A 233 -6.82 -16.24 -20.70
C VAL A 233 -7.32 -17.40 -21.54
N LEU A 234 -8.43 -18.04 -21.16
CA LEU A 234 -9.01 -19.19 -21.86
C LEU A 234 -9.54 -18.82 -23.25
N LYS A 235 -10.11 -17.62 -23.42
CA LYS A 235 -10.52 -17.11 -24.74
C LYS A 235 -9.33 -16.87 -25.68
N ALA A 236 -8.22 -16.38 -25.13
CA ALA A 236 -7.03 -16.08 -25.92
C ALA A 236 -6.21 -17.35 -26.24
N ASN A 237 -5.99 -18.20 -25.24
CA ASN A 237 -5.25 -19.44 -25.36
C ASN A 237 -5.88 -20.54 -24.47
N PRO A 238 -6.76 -21.38 -25.04
CA PRO A 238 -7.50 -22.41 -24.31
C PRO A 238 -6.59 -23.43 -23.61
N GLU A 239 -5.51 -23.86 -24.26
CA GLU A 239 -4.59 -24.87 -23.72
C GLU A 239 -3.79 -24.33 -22.54
N GLN A 240 -3.22 -23.12 -22.67
CA GLN A 240 -2.47 -22.49 -21.59
C GLN A 240 -3.38 -22.05 -20.45
N GLY A 241 -4.59 -21.56 -20.75
CA GLY A 241 -5.56 -21.19 -19.73
C GLY A 241 -6.00 -22.37 -18.87
N LEU A 242 -6.06 -23.58 -19.44
CA LEU A 242 -6.42 -24.77 -18.67
C LEU A 242 -5.43 -25.09 -17.55
N ARG A 243 -4.14 -24.75 -17.75
CA ARG A 243 -3.09 -24.93 -16.72
C ARG A 243 -3.40 -24.18 -15.43
N ILE A 244 -4.21 -23.12 -15.47
CA ILE A 244 -4.67 -22.42 -14.26
C ILE A 244 -5.32 -23.40 -13.26
N PHE A 245 -6.01 -24.43 -13.78
CA PHE A 245 -6.78 -25.38 -12.98
C PHE A 245 -6.17 -26.80 -12.91
N THR A 246 -5.12 -27.09 -13.66
CA THR A 246 -4.56 -28.45 -13.79
C THR A 246 -3.09 -28.56 -13.38
N GLU A 247 -2.48 -27.49 -12.88
CA GLU A 247 -1.07 -27.54 -12.49
C GLU A 247 -0.94 -28.00 -11.03
N ASP A 248 0.22 -28.57 -10.70
CA ASP A 248 0.53 -29.19 -9.40
C ASP A 248 0.85 -28.15 -8.30
N PHE A 249 -0.04 -27.16 -8.13
CA PHE A 249 0.02 -26.21 -7.02
C PHE A 249 -0.99 -26.61 -5.93
N ILE A 250 -0.57 -26.50 -4.66
CA ILE A 250 -1.42 -26.83 -3.50
C ILE A 250 -2.67 -25.94 -3.49
N GLU A 251 -2.51 -24.69 -3.88
CA GLU A 251 -3.61 -23.72 -4.01
C GLU A 251 -4.64 -24.16 -5.06
N VAL A 252 -4.17 -24.73 -6.17
CA VAL A 252 -5.00 -25.22 -7.28
C VAL A 252 -5.70 -26.52 -6.90
N GLU A 253 -5.02 -27.44 -6.22
CA GLU A 253 -5.63 -28.68 -5.71
C GLU A 253 -6.74 -28.40 -4.68
N ASN A 254 -6.54 -27.37 -3.86
CA ASN A 254 -7.52 -26.91 -2.87
C ASN A 254 -8.68 -26.10 -3.48
N LEU A 255 -8.65 -25.79 -4.78
CA LEU A 255 -9.80 -25.16 -5.44
C LEU A 255 -11.00 -26.11 -5.41
N GLN A 256 -12.18 -25.53 -5.22
CA GLN A 256 -13.40 -26.31 -5.23
C GLN A 256 -13.72 -26.75 -6.66
N ARG A 257 -13.40 -28.01 -6.95
CA ARG A 257 -13.61 -28.68 -8.25
C ARG A 257 -15.03 -28.48 -8.83
N PRO A 258 -16.12 -28.49 -8.03
CA PRO A 258 -17.45 -28.21 -8.54
C PRO A 258 -17.60 -26.82 -9.16
N PHE A 259 -16.97 -25.80 -8.58
CA PHE A 259 -17.04 -24.43 -9.11
C PHE A 259 -16.22 -24.26 -10.39
N VAL A 260 -15.05 -24.91 -10.48
CA VAL A 260 -14.25 -24.94 -11.70
C VAL A 260 -15.04 -25.61 -12.83
N LEU A 261 -15.70 -26.73 -12.53
CA LEU A 261 -16.49 -27.46 -13.52
C LEU A 261 -17.69 -26.65 -14.00
N ASP A 262 -18.42 -25.99 -13.09
CA ASP A 262 -19.56 -25.13 -13.43
C ASP A 262 -19.13 -23.94 -14.31
N PHE A 263 -17.99 -23.33 -13.98
CA PHE A 263 -17.40 -22.26 -14.77
C PHE A 263 -17.02 -22.72 -16.19
N LEU A 264 -16.33 -23.86 -16.32
CA LEU A 264 -15.94 -24.42 -17.63
C LEU A 264 -17.16 -24.84 -18.46
N LEU A 265 -18.20 -25.41 -17.84
CA LEU A 265 -19.43 -25.78 -18.52
C LEU A 265 -20.20 -24.56 -19.06
N THR A 266 -20.13 -23.44 -18.35
CA THR A 266 -20.83 -22.19 -18.71
C THR A 266 -20.11 -21.43 -19.82
N HIS A 267 -18.78 -21.29 -19.71
CA HIS A 267 -18.01 -20.41 -20.60
C HIS A 267 -17.21 -21.16 -21.67
N HIS A 268 -16.68 -22.35 -21.37
CA HIS A 268 -15.65 -23.04 -22.17
C HIS A 268 -15.89 -24.56 -22.28
N LYS A 269 -17.02 -24.97 -22.86
CA LYS A 269 -17.43 -26.39 -22.96
C LYS A 269 -16.39 -27.32 -23.60
N THR A 270 -15.58 -26.81 -24.51
CA THR A 270 -14.53 -27.57 -25.20
C THR A 270 -13.41 -28.03 -24.26
N LEU A 271 -13.16 -27.28 -23.18
CA LEU A 271 -12.08 -27.55 -22.22
C LEU A 271 -12.51 -28.42 -21.04
N VAL A 272 -13.82 -28.71 -20.93
CA VAL A 272 -14.37 -29.56 -19.87
C VAL A 272 -13.80 -30.99 -19.96
N ILE A 273 -13.70 -31.55 -21.16
CA ILE A 273 -13.16 -32.90 -21.35
C ILE A 273 -11.68 -32.97 -20.95
N PRO A 274 -10.77 -32.13 -21.49
CA PRO A 274 -9.37 -32.10 -21.05
C PRO A 274 -9.19 -31.90 -19.54
N TYR A 275 -10.00 -31.04 -18.91
CA TYR A 275 -9.96 -30.82 -17.47
C TYR A 275 -10.34 -32.09 -16.70
N LEU A 276 -11.46 -32.73 -17.05
CA LEU A 276 -11.93 -33.94 -16.39
C LEU A 276 -11.00 -35.14 -16.63
N GLU A 277 -10.42 -35.26 -17.83
CA GLU A 277 -9.37 -36.24 -18.12
C GLU A 277 -8.17 -36.05 -17.20
N HIS A 278 -7.72 -34.81 -16.99
CA HIS A 278 -6.60 -34.52 -16.09
C HIS A 278 -6.96 -34.89 -14.63
N VAL A 279 -8.15 -34.50 -14.16
CA VAL A 279 -8.62 -34.78 -12.80
C VAL A 279 -8.69 -36.30 -12.53
N VAL A 280 -9.12 -37.08 -13.53
CA VAL A 280 -9.24 -38.54 -13.41
C VAL A 280 -7.89 -39.24 -13.57
N ASN A 281 -7.08 -38.86 -14.56
CA ASN A 281 -5.85 -39.57 -14.90
C ASN A 281 -4.65 -39.14 -14.04
N VAL A 282 -4.54 -37.85 -13.73
CA VAL A 282 -3.39 -37.28 -13.00
C VAL A 282 -3.72 -37.20 -11.52
N TRP A 283 -4.81 -36.54 -11.15
CA TRP A 283 -5.21 -36.38 -9.75
C TRP A 283 -5.90 -37.61 -9.15
N LYS A 284 -6.20 -38.63 -9.96
CA LYS A 284 -6.79 -39.91 -9.54
C LYS A 284 -8.00 -39.75 -8.61
N ASP A 285 -8.84 -38.77 -8.92
CA ASP A 285 -10.04 -38.51 -8.12
C ASP A 285 -11.00 -39.72 -8.20
N GLU A 286 -11.36 -40.28 -7.06
CA GLU A 286 -12.26 -41.44 -6.96
C GLU A 286 -13.75 -41.04 -7.00
N ASN A 287 -14.06 -39.75 -7.12
CA ASN A 287 -15.43 -39.26 -7.09
C ASN A 287 -16.24 -39.72 -8.31
N THR A 288 -17.16 -40.66 -8.10
CA THR A 288 -18.06 -41.24 -9.11
C THR A 288 -18.81 -40.20 -9.94
N LEU A 289 -19.10 -39.02 -9.38
CA LEU A 289 -19.80 -37.94 -10.11
C LEU A 289 -18.95 -37.39 -11.25
N ILE A 290 -17.65 -37.16 -11.02
CA ILE A 290 -16.71 -36.63 -12.00
C ILE A 290 -16.57 -37.62 -13.16
N HIS A 291 -16.40 -38.92 -12.84
CA HIS A 291 -16.37 -40.00 -13.84
C HIS A 291 -17.67 -40.06 -14.65
N THR A 292 -18.83 -39.95 -13.99
CA THR A 292 -20.14 -39.97 -14.66
C THR A 292 -20.31 -38.77 -15.59
N ILE A 293 -19.87 -37.58 -15.16
CA ILE A 293 -19.94 -36.36 -15.97
C ILE A 293 -19.00 -36.49 -17.18
N LEU A 294 -17.78 -37.01 -17.01
CA LEU A 294 -16.85 -37.22 -18.10
C LEU A 294 -17.43 -38.15 -19.18
N ILE A 295 -18.04 -39.27 -18.79
CA ILE A 295 -18.70 -40.20 -19.72
C ILE A 295 -19.84 -39.49 -20.48
N LYS A 296 -20.65 -38.68 -19.79
CA LYS A 296 -21.72 -37.91 -20.43
C LYS A 296 -21.17 -36.91 -21.45
N GLN A 297 -20.10 -36.22 -21.14
CA GLN A 297 -19.45 -35.25 -22.04
C GLN A 297 -18.86 -35.93 -23.28
N TYR A 298 -18.21 -37.09 -23.14
CA TYR A 298 -17.77 -37.87 -24.31
C TYR A 298 -18.92 -38.34 -25.17
N ARG A 299 -20.00 -38.83 -24.55
CA ARG A 299 -21.19 -39.27 -25.30
C ARG A 299 -21.76 -38.11 -26.12
N GLU A 300 -21.92 -36.94 -25.52
CA GLU A 300 -22.42 -35.75 -26.22
C GLU A 300 -21.48 -35.35 -27.37
N LYS A 301 -20.16 -35.37 -27.16
CA LYS A 301 -19.18 -35.10 -28.21
C LYS A 301 -19.28 -36.08 -29.38
N VAL A 302 -19.42 -37.38 -29.10
CA VAL A 302 -19.58 -38.42 -30.13
C VAL A 302 -20.90 -38.26 -30.87
N GLU A 303 -22.01 -37.99 -30.17
CA GLU A 303 -23.31 -37.74 -30.79
C GLU A 303 -23.27 -36.50 -31.70
N ASN A 304 -22.56 -35.44 -31.33
CA ASN A 304 -22.37 -34.27 -32.17
C ASN A 304 -21.54 -34.57 -33.42
N ILE A 305 -20.42 -35.30 -33.29
CA ILE A 305 -19.61 -35.73 -34.44
C ILE A 305 -20.44 -36.60 -35.40
N MET A 306 -21.24 -37.53 -34.88
CA MET A 306 -22.13 -38.37 -35.71
C MET A 306 -23.16 -37.53 -36.47
N LYS A 307 -23.75 -36.50 -35.84
CA LYS A 307 -24.70 -35.60 -36.49
C LYS A 307 -24.03 -34.77 -37.59
N ASP A 308 -22.83 -34.26 -37.36
CA ASP A 308 -22.13 -33.44 -38.35
C ASP A 308 -21.73 -34.27 -39.58
N LEU A 309 -21.24 -35.50 -39.37
CA LEU A 309 -20.98 -36.45 -40.46
C LEU A 309 -22.25 -36.80 -41.26
N SER A 310 -23.42 -36.91 -40.62
CA SER A 310 -24.67 -37.16 -41.34
C SER A 310 -25.10 -35.97 -42.22
N LYS A 311 -24.84 -34.73 -41.78
CA LYS A 311 -25.16 -33.51 -42.55
C LYS A 311 -24.22 -33.30 -43.74
N GLU A 312 -22.93 -33.61 -43.59
CA GLU A 312 -21.96 -33.52 -44.71
C GLU A 312 -22.33 -34.51 -45.83
N ASN A 313 -22.71 -35.74 -45.47
CA ASN A 313 -23.17 -36.75 -46.43
C ASN A 313 -24.46 -36.34 -47.19
N ASP A 314 -25.38 -35.64 -46.54
CA ASP A 314 -26.59 -35.12 -47.18
C ASP A 314 -26.28 -33.91 -48.09
N SER A 315 -25.29 -33.10 -47.71
CA SER A 315 -24.81 -31.95 -48.50
C SER A 315 -24.10 -32.38 -49.78
N GLU A 316 -23.25 -33.40 -49.72
CA GLU A 316 -22.54 -33.96 -50.88
C GLU A 316 -23.49 -34.64 -51.88
N LYS A 317 -24.51 -35.37 -51.38
CA LYS A 317 -25.56 -35.96 -52.24
C LYS A 317 -26.36 -34.89 -52.99
N GLN A 318 -26.61 -33.74 -52.36
CA GLN A 318 -27.38 -32.66 -52.97
C GLN A 318 -26.58 -31.87 -54.03
N ILE A 319 -25.24 -31.82 -53.91
CA ILE A 319 -24.34 -31.24 -54.92
C ILE A 319 -24.19 -32.19 -56.11
N CYS A 320 -24.07 -33.50 -55.86
CA CYS A 320 -23.97 -34.52 -56.93
C CYS A 320 -25.27 -34.68 -57.75
N MET A 321 -26.42 -34.26 -57.21
CA MET A 321 -27.72 -34.24 -57.92
C MET A 321 -27.96 -32.96 -58.74
N LYS A 322 -27.06 -31.97 -58.68
CA LYS A 322 -27.21 -30.66 -59.36
C LYS A 322 -26.25 -30.42 -60.53
N ASN A 323 -25.38 -31.39 -60.84
CA ASN A 323 -24.51 -31.40 -62.02
C ASN A 323 -24.95 -32.50 -63.00
#